data_AF-A0A2X3M7B6-F1
#
_entry.id   AF-A0A2X3M7B6-F1
#
_cell.length_a   1.000
_cell.length_b   1.000
_cell.length_c   1.000
_cell.angle_alpha   90.00
_cell.angle_beta   90.00
_cell.angle_gamma   90.00
#
_symmetry.space_group_name_H-M   'P 1'
#
loop_
_entity.id
_entity.type
_entity.pdbx_description
1 polymer ?
#
loop_
_entity_poly.entity_id
_entity_poly.type
_entity_poly.pdbx_seq_one_letter_code
_entity_poly.pdbx_strand_id
1 'polypeptide(L)' 'MVVDADELLAILASKSRDNSRTPMQWSNGDNAGFTAGEPWIGLGDNYQQINVEAALADDSSVFYTYQK' A
#
# COMPACT_ATOMS: atom_id res chain seq x y z
N MET A 1 13.44 28.98 -13.56
CA MET A 1 12.25 28.13 -13.47
C MET A 1 12.19 27.62 -12.03
N VAL A 2 11.36 28.23 -11.20
CA VAL A 2 11.15 27.79 -9.82
C VAL A 2 9.99 26.80 -9.90
N VAL A 3 10.27 25.54 -9.57
CA VAL A 3 9.24 24.50 -9.49
C VAL A 3 8.37 24.85 -8.29
N ASP A 4 7.06 24.91 -8.49
CA ASP A 4 6.12 25.24 -7.41
C ASP A 4 6.19 24.16 -6.30
N ALA A 5 5.92 24.55 -5.05
CA ALA A 5 6.01 23.63 -3.92
C ALA A 5 5.06 22.43 -4.08
N ASP A 6 3.86 22.67 -4.62
CA ASP A 6 2.88 21.63 -4.89
C ASP A 6 3.32 20.68 -6.02
N GLU A 7 3.96 21.22 -7.06
CA GLU A 7 4.54 20.42 -8.14
C GLU A 7 5.70 19.56 -7.62
N LEU A 8 6.52 20.12 -6.73
CA LEU A 8 7.61 19.40 -6.09
C LEU A 8 7.10 18.27 -5.17
N LEU A 9 6.02 18.51 -4.41
CA LEU A 9 5.36 17.48 -3.59
C LEU A 9 4.74 16.38 -4.47
N ALA A 10 4.13 16.72 -5.61
CA ALA A 10 3.60 15.73 -6.54
C ALA A 10 4.70 14.85 -7.18
N ILE A 11 5.84 15.45 -7.53
CA ILE A 11 7.01 14.72 -8.04
C ILE A 11 7.56 13.78 -6.96
N LEU A 12 7.66 14.25 -5.71
CA LEU A 12 8.08 13.41 -4.59
C LEU A 12 7.09 12.28 -4.34
N ALA A 13 5.79 12.55 -4.32
CA ALA A 13 4.76 11.53 -4.12
C ALA A 13 4.77 10.45 -5.21
N SER A 14 5.10 10.80 -6.46
CA SER A 14 5.17 9.81 -7.55
C SER A 14 6.48 9.03 -7.59
N LYS A 15 7.60 9.61 -7.14
CA LYS A 15 8.94 9.00 -7.24
C LYS A 15 9.52 8.55 -5.90
N SER A 16 8.83 8.76 -4.79
CA SER A 16 9.34 8.40 -3.48
C SER A 16 9.54 6.90 -3.38
N ARG A 17 10.71 6.52 -2.87
CA ARG A 17 11.03 5.12 -2.53
C ARG A 17 10.14 4.59 -1.42
N ASP A 18 9.53 5.48 -0.65
CA ASP A 18 8.71 5.09 0.49
C ASP A 18 7.34 4.56 0.05
N ASN A 19 6.91 4.82 -1.18
CA ASN A 19 5.70 4.21 -1.76
C ASN A 19 5.75 2.67 -1.73
N SER A 20 6.93 2.08 -1.97
CA SER A 20 7.11 0.63 -1.94
C SER A 20 7.53 0.07 -0.57
N ARG A 21 7.66 0.93 0.43
CA ARG A 21 8.03 0.57 1.81
C ARG A 21 6.87 0.65 2.78
N THR A 22 5.69 1.05 2.29
CA THR A 22 4.46 0.98 3.08
C THR A 22 4.26 -0.45 3.57
N PRO A 23 3.69 -0.63 4.79
CA PRO A 23 3.55 -1.95 5.36
C PRO A 23 2.69 -2.87 4.51
N MET A 24 3.02 -4.18 4.51
CA MET A 24 2.26 -5.17 3.76
C MET A 24 0.81 -5.25 4.28
N GLN A 25 -0.14 -5.21 3.36
CA GLN A 25 -1.57 -5.25 3.61
C GLN A 25 -2.06 -6.69 3.70
N TRP A 26 -2.02 -7.29 4.90
CA TRP A 26 -2.43 -8.68 5.12
C TRP A 26 -3.95 -8.86 5.20
N SER A 27 -4.65 -7.91 5.82
CA SER A 27 -6.11 -7.93 6.03
C SER A 27 -6.72 -6.53 5.97
N ASN A 28 -8.05 -6.44 6.06
CA ASN A 28 -8.77 -5.16 6.19
C ASN A 28 -8.86 -4.62 7.63
N GLY A 29 -8.28 -5.33 8.61
CA GLY A 29 -8.30 -4.94 10.02
C GLY A 29 -7.26 -3.89 10.39
N ASP A 30 -7.11 -3.62 11.69
CA ASP A 30 -6.18 -2.62 12.22
C ASP A 30 -4.76 -2.82 11.68
N ASN A 31 -4.15 -1.71 11.25
CA ASN A 31 -2.85 -1.68 10.59
C ASN A 31 -2.69 -2.63 9.41
N ALA A 32 -3.79 -2.92 8.70
CA ALA A 32 -3.84 -3.93 7.65
C ALA A 32 -3.37 -5.33 8.09
N GLY A 33 -3.41 -5.64 9.40
CA GLY A 33 -2.86 -6.86 9.98
C GLY A 33 -1.33 -6.93 10.02
N PHE A 34 -0.61 -5.83 9.74
CA PHE A 34 0.85 -5.79 9.76
C PHE A 34 1.42 -5.78 11.18
N THR A 35 0.81 -5.01 12.09
CA THR A 35 1.26 -4.88 13.48
C THR A 35 0.09 -4.56 14.41
N ALA A 36 0.18 -5.00 15.67
CA ALA A 36 -0.74 -4.59 16.73
C ALA A 36 -0.36 -3.23 17.36
N GLY A 37 0.84 -2.71 17.06
CA GLY A 37 1.33 -1.42 17.54
C GLY A 37 1.19 -0.31 16.50
N GLU A 38 2.06 0.71 16.55
CA GLU A 38 2.09 1.77 15.53
C GLU A 38 3.08 1.41 14.42
N PRO A 39 2.68 1.42 13.14
CA PRO A 39 3.59 1.19 12.03
C PRO A 39 4.55 2.37 11.89
N TRP A 40 5.80 2.08 11.51
CA TRP A 40 6.86 3.09 11.37
C TRP A 40 6.64 4.06 10.19
N ILE A 41 5.73 3.73 9.28
CA ILE A 41 5.28 4.56 8.17
C ILE A 41 3.79 4.29 7.93
N GLY A 42 3.07 5.30 7.43
CA GLY A 42 1.65 5.20 7.12
C GLY A 42 1.31 4.05 6.18
N LEU A 43 0.09 3.54 6.31
CA LEU A 43 -0.46 2.51 5.44
C LEU A 43 -0.90 3.12 4.11
N GLY A 44 -0.93 2.31 3.06
CA GLY A 44 -1.64 2.71 1.84
C GLY A 44 -3.14 2.78 2.11
N ASP A 45 -3.79 3.88 1.69
CA ASP A 45 -5.22 4.16 1.92
C ASP A 45 -6.17 3.07 1.42
N ASN A 46 -5.69 2.22 0.52
CA ASN A 46 -6.45 1.15 -0.13
C ASN A 46 -6.40 -0.20 0.61
N TYR A 47 -5.78 -0.32 1.78
CA TYR A 47 -5.58 -1.62 2.45
C TYR A 47 -6.88 -2.36 2.79
N GLN A 48 -7.99 -1.62 2.97
CA GLN A 48 -9.30 -2.23 3.23
C GLN A 48 -9.84 -3.00 2.03
N GLN A 49 -9.43 -2.63 0.81
CA GLN A 49 -9.86 -3.23 -0.46
C GLN A 49 -8.78 -4.14 -1.05
N ILE A 50 -7.52 -3.72 -1.00
CA ILE A 50 -6.36 -4.45 -1.52
C ILE A 50 -5.60 -5.03 -0.32
N ASN A 51 -5.81 -6.32 -0.06
CA ASN A 51 -5.10 -7.06 0.96
C ASN A 51 -5.04 -8.55 0.62
N VAL A 52 -4.17 -9.28 1.31
CA VAL A 52 -3.95 -10.71 1.08
C VAL A 52 -5.20 -11.54 1.38
N GLU A 53 -5.92 -11.24 2.46
CA GLU A 53 -7.18 -11.93 2.81
C GLU A 53 -8.20 -11.87 1.66
N ALA A 54 -8.44 -10.69 1.10
CA ALA A 54 -9.33 -10.50 -0.05
C ALA A 54 -8.80 -11.20 -1.30
N ALA A 55 -7.49 -11.13 -1.56
CA ALA A 55 -6.88 -11.78 -2.71
C ALA A 55 -6.94 -13.32 -2.63
N LEU A 56 -6.84 -13.90 -1.45
CA LEU A 56 -6.97 -15.35 -1.25
C LEU A 56 -8.42 -15.84 -1.39
N ALA A 57 -9.39 -14.98 -1.04
CA ALA A 57 -10.82 -15.29 -1.16
C ALA A 57 -11.36 -15.20 -2.61
N ASP A 58 -10.65 -14.50 -3.49
CA ASP A 58 -11.00 -14.37 -4.91
C ASP A 58 -10.12 -15.26 -5.79
N ASP A 59 -10.69 -16.33 -6.35
CA ASP A 59 -10.01 -17.26 -7.25
C ASP A 59 -9.50 -16.60 -8.56
N SER A 60 -10.02 -15.43 -8.89
CA SER A 60 -9.60 -14.62 -10.05
C SER A 60 -8.58 -13.54 -9.72
N SER A 61 -8.08 -13.52 -8.47
CA SER A 61 -7.19 -12.47 -8.00
C SER A 61 -5.83 -12.42 -8.71
N VAL A 62 -5.16 -11.28 -8.58
CA VAL A 62 -3.77 -11.11 -9.01
C VAL A 62 -2.85 -12.13 -8.32
N PHE A 63 -3.12 -12.51 -7.07
CA PHE A 63 -2.32 -13.50 -6.36
C PHE A 63 -2.29 -14.85 -7.10
N TYR A 64 -3.45 -15.41 -7.45
CA TYR A 64 -3.52 -16.67 -8.19
C TYR A 64 -3.06 -16.57 -9.64
N THR A 65 -3.07 -15.37 -10.22
CA THR A 65 -2.46 -15.12 -11.53
C THR A 65 -0.93 -15.28 -11.48
N TYR A 66 -0.28 -14.85 -10.39
CA TYR A 66 1.17 -14.97 -10.20
C TYR A 66 1.63 -16.33 -9.63
N GLN A 67 0.76 -17.06 -8.92
CA GLN A 67 1.11 -18.36 -8.35
C GLN A 67 1.24 -19.47 -9.42
N LYS A 68 0.50 -19.34 -10.52
CA LYS A 68 0.49 -20.29 -11.65
C LYS A 68 1.86 -20.36 -12.34
#